data_AF-A0A0W0TRU7-F1
#
_entry.id   AF-A0A0W0TRU7-F1
#
_cell.length_a   1.000
_cell.length_b   1.000
_cell.length_c   1.000
_cell.angle_alpha   90.00
_cell.angle_beta   90.00
_cell.angle_gamma   90.00
#
_symmetry.space_group_name_H-M   'P 1'
#
loop_
_entity.id
_entity.type
_entity.pdbx_description
1 polymer ?
#
loop_
_entity_poly.entity_id
_entity_poly.type
_entity_poly.pdbx_seq_one_letter_code
_entity_poly.pdbx_strand_id
1 'polypeptide(L)'
;MESKQEITTPSQIDLIHAIVMTKNNLHKSHYDITGIVWPPQVMQVILALKAESRRGRQLPFYYQVIEYEEDSKGGMDAKKNEALIKFIQFLEKNADKLPPGLRFQLAVLLDGHWTVVDHVVTSKGISCFNLDAVMDKRALRFFRNYILLLDKARVLHASYIYYVNVPEPLFGPTPKEKVEHMIQTDFVSCGIFMADHLSFLSRTHVFHHLKAMAGEPVFKKLGRNDVSPALAPIFRLTQSKHLLRKLTGQQSEAAISKHDKGKTLKSIKQQSLTESIKYNVITKGDKLLENAIVNVKSRSEQEIAPLFANDLITRLTPYVEHYSAVINQLAALIYTRIADCKGMNDQTVIEIMASIHQIMLGKDKDDIKLAAITSLLLNRLPGKDVNSYRLLTASISFTVFHCEDNDALWKFYLDMMKNPVNTGLMHHTHSFFNTPTKLTPSLSTYIDKAVKVQLLLNALKELRQGYDSPLTHLTDEMQKFIKKSRTFDVKATKSERLLQQIILAASEESTLYVIEQELEADKATLLKGFGFESGPLASEHSLKL
;
A
#
# COMPACT_ATOMS: atom_id res chain seq x y z
N MET A 1 -33.22 -5.12 15.68
CA MET A 1 -32.59 -6.06 16.63
C MET A 1 -31.29 -6.53 16.01
N GLU A 2 -30.18 -5.99 16.47
CA GLU A 2 -28.85 -6.37 16.02
C GLU A 2 -28.48 -7.73 16.62
N SER A 3 -28.36 -8.79 15.81
CA SER A 3 -27.71 -10.01 16.27
C SER A 3 -26.20 -9.76 16.27
N LYS A 4 -25.65 -9.43 17.44
CA LYS A 4 -24.22 -9.61 17.69
C LYS A 4 -23.99 -11.13 17.60
N GLN A 5 -23.36 -11.60 16.52
CA GLN A 5 -22.62 -12.85 16.59
C GLN A 5 -21.52 -12.62 17.64
N GLU A 6 -21.74 -13.13 18.85
CA GLU A 6 -20.64 -13.25 19.81
C GLU A 6 -19.60 -14.16 19.17
N ILE A 7 -18.43 -13.60 18.89
CA ILE A 7 -17.24 -14.39 18.58
C ILE A 7 -16.88 -15.09 19.90
N THR A 8 -17.40 -16.30 20.10
CA THR A 8 -17.02 -17.14 21.23
C THR A 8 -15.55 -17.52 21.03
N THR A 9 -14.67 -16.90 21.82
CA THR A 9 -13.25 -17.22 21.82
C THR A 9 -13.09 -18.68 22.26
N PRO A 10 -12.43 -19.55 21.47
CA PRO A 10 -12.21 -20.94 21.86
C PRO A 10 -11.41 -21.02 23.17
N SER A 11 -11.68 -22.03 23.99
CA SER A 11 -10.88 -22.27 25.20
C SER A 11 -9.42 -22.53 24.82
N GLN A 12 -8.49 -22.22 25.73
CA GLN A 12 -7.06 -22.46 25.50
C GLN A 12 -6.78 -23.94 25.17
N ILE A 13 -7.44 -24.86 25.88
CA ILE A 13 -7.25 -26.31 25.71
C ILE A 13 -7.75 -26.75 24.33
N ASP A 14 -8.95 -26.34 23.92
CA ASP A 14 -9.52 -26.70 22.63
C ASP A 14 -8.66 -26.15 21.48
N LEU A 15 -8.14 -24.94 21.65
CA LEU A 15 -7.27 -24.31 20.67
C LEU A 15 -5.95 -25.07 20.51
N ILE A 16 -5.30 -25.44 21.63
CA ILE A 16 -4.08 -26.26 21.60
C ILE A 16 -4.36 -27.60 20.92
N HIS A 17 -5.47 -28.26 21.25
CA HIS A 17 -5.85 -29.52 20.65
C HIS A 17 -6.03 -29.38 19.13
N ALA A 18 -6.74 -28.35 18.66
CA ALA A 18 -6.91 -28.07 17.24
C ALA A 18 -5.57 -27.83 16.51
N ILE A 19 -4.63 -27.11 17.15
CA ILE A 19 -3.30 -26.86 16.57
C ILE A 19 -2.49 -28.16 16.50
N VAL A 20 -2.52 -28.99 17.54
CA VAL A 20 -1.83 -30.30 17.56
C VAL A 20 -2.40 -31.24 16.51
N MET A 21 -3.73 -31.31 16.37
CA MET A 21 -4.38 -32.10 15.34
C MET A 21 -4.02 -31.63 13.94
N THR A 22 -4.01 -30.31 13.71
CA THR A 22 -3.55 -29.72 12.43
C THR A 22 -2.11 -30.15 12.13
N LYS A 23 -1.22 -30.10 13.13
CA LYS A 23 0.18 -30.53 12.99
C LYS A 23 0.27 -32.01 12.60
N ASN A 24 -0.45 -32.89 13.31
CA ASN A 24 -0.47 -34.32 13.01
C ASN A 24 -0.99 -34.60 11.59
N ASN A 25 -2.01 -33.86 11.14
CA ASN A 25 -2.59 -34.02 9.82
C ASN A 25 -1.62 -33.66 8.67
N LEU A 26 -0.60 -32.82 8.90
CA LEU A 26 0.42 -32.51 7.88
C LEU A 26 1.23 -33.74 7.44
N HIS A 27 1.31 -34.75 8.32
CA HIS A 27 2.09 -35.97 8.10
C HIS A 27 1.23 -37.17 7.68
N LYS A 28 -0.09 -37.01 7.61
CA LYS A 28 -1.04 -38.08 7.25
C LYS A 28 -1.36 -38.11 5.76
N SER A 29 -1.85 -39.25 5.29
CA SER A 29 -2.54 -39.34 4.00
C SER A 29 -3.86 -38.59 4.07
N HIS A 30 -4.31 -37.99 2.97
CA HIS A 30 -5.57 -37.23 2.96
C HIS A 30 -6.80 -38.12 3.18
N TYR A 31 -6.71 -39.41 2.87
CA TYR A 31 -7.76 -40.39 3.16
C TYR A 31 -7.94 -40.65 4.66
N ASP A 32 -6.93 -40.35 5.49
CA ASP A 32 -6.93 -40.58 6.94
C ASP A 32 -7.35 -39.33 7.74
N ILE A 33 -7.73 -38.26 7.04
CA ILE A 33 -8.09 -36.98 7.64
C ILE A 33 -9.59 -36.80 7.53
N THR A 34 -10.24 -36.59 8.67
CA THR A 34 -11.65 -36.18 8.74
C THR A 34 -11.74 -34.68 8.96
N GLY A 35 -12.64 -34.02 8.22
CA GLY A 35 -12.88 -32.58 8.34
C GLY A 35 -11.79 -31.70 7.69
N ILE A 36 -11.74 -30.43 8.12
CA ILE A 36 -10.87 -29.41 7.52
C ILE A 36 -9.47 -29.51 8.13
N VAL A 37 -8.45 -29.67 7.26
CA VAL A 37 -7.04 -29.82 7.69
C VAL A 37 -6.57 -28.62 8.50
N TRP A 38 -6.91 -27.41 8.07
CA TRP A 38 -6.55 -26.14 8.70
C TRP A 38 -7.82 -25.39 9.12
N PRO A 39 -8.34 -25.62 10.33
CA PRO A 39 -9.55 -24.95 10.81
C PRO A 39 -9.38 -23.42 10.90
N PRO A 40 -10.46 -22.62 10.75
CA PRO A 40 -10.42 -21.16 10.84
C PRO A 40 -9.72 -20.64 12.10
N GLN A 41 -10.01 -21.23 13.26
CA GLN A 41 -9.45 -20.82 14.55
C GLN A 41 -7.93 -21.02 14.62
N VAL A 42 -7.41 -22.11 14.03
CA VAL A 42 -5.96 -22.33 13.95
C VAL A 42 -5.36 -21.25 13.04
N MET A 43 -6.05 -20.92 11.95
CA MET A 43 -5.55 -19.92 11.03
C MET A 43 -5.52 -18.51 11.61
N GLN A 44 -6.57 -18.13 12.35
CA GLN A 44 -6.63 -16.85 13.08
C GLN A 44 -5.45 -16.71 14.04
N VAL A 45 -5.12 -17.76 14.81
CA VAL A 45 -3.92 -17.76 15.68
C VAL A 45 -2.65 -17.52 14.86
N ILE A 46 -2.42 -18.28 13.79
CA ILE A 46 -1.20 -18.16 12.98
C ILE A 46 -1.05 -16.75 12.41
N LEU A 47 -2.14 -16.16 11.91
CA LEU A 47 -2.13 -14.82 11.34
C LEU A 47 -1.99 -13.73 12.43
N ALA A 48 -2.61 -13.90 13.59
CA ALA A 48 -2.49 -12.97 14.71
C ALA A 48 -1.06 -12.90 15.24
N LEU A 49 -0.42 -14.05 15.48
CA LEU A 49 0.99 -14.11 15.90
C LEU A 49 1.92 -13.47 14.85
N LYS A 50 1.60 -13.66 13.57
CA LYS A 50 2.33 -13.00 12.48
C LYS A 50 2.11 -11.48 12.49
N ALA A 51 0.90 -11.01 12.77
CA ALA A 51 0.58 -9.59 12.89
C ALA A 51 1.34 -8.93 14.05
N GLU A 52 1.36 -9.56 15.22
CA GLU A 52 2.11 -9.09 16.40
C GLU A 52 3.62 -8.98 16.10
N SER A 53 4.20 -10.04 15.53
CA SER A 53 5.63 -10.07 15.16
C SER A 53 5.99 -8.95 14.16
N ARG A 54 5.07 -8.58 13.28
CA ARG A 54 5.27 -7.52 12.28
C ARG A 54 5.09 -6.12 12.83
N ARG A 55 4.20 -5.93 13.79
CA ARG A 55 4.04 -4.65 14.49
C ARG A 55 5.37 -4.20 15.09
N GLY A 56 6.12 -5.11 15.71
CA GLY A 56 7.47 -4.84 16.21
C GLY A 56 8.52 -4.46 15.14
N ARG A 57 8.21 -4.66 13.86
CA ARG A 57 9.07 -4.35 12.70
C ARG A 57 8.52 -3.23 11.82
N GLN A 58 7.46 -2.53 12.26
CA GLN A 58 6.80 -1.47 11.50
C GLN A 58 6.28 -1.91 10.12
N LEU A 59 5.93 -3.19 9.96
CA LEU A 59 5.32 -3.70 8.73
C LEU A 59 3.81 -3.86 8.91
N PRO A 60 2.98 -3.30 8.01
CA PRO A 60 1.55 -3.43 8.09
C PRO A 60 1.13 -4.88 7.79
N PHE A 61 0.13 -5.36 8.51
CA PHE A 61 -0.48 -6.67 8.31
C PHE A 61 -1.93 -6.63 8.80
N TYR A 62 -2.77 -5.91 8.06
CA TYR A 62 -4.21 -5.90 8.29
C TYR A 62 -4.83 -7.07 7.53
N TYR A 63 -5.50 -7.95 8.25
CA TYR A 63 -6.06 -9.16 7.68
C TYR A 63 -7.44 -9.45 8.30
N GLN A 64 -8.24 -10.23 7.57
CA GLN A 64 -9.44 -10.87 8.10
C GLN A 64 -9.56 -12.29 7.54
N VAL A 65 -10.01 -13.20 8.39
CA VAL A 65 -10.34 -14.57 8.02
C VAL A 65 -11.82 -14.61 7.63
N ILE A 66 -12.11 -15.17 6.46
CA ILE A 66 -13.44 -15.29 5.89
C ILE A 66 -13.69 -16.75 5.54
N GLU A 67 -14.85 -17.26 5.94
CA GLU A 67 -15.39 -18.51 5.40
C GLU A 67 -16.34 -18.15 4.26
N TYR A 68 -16.16 -18.81 3.11
CA TYR A 68 -16.95 -18.55 1.93
C TYR A 68 -17.71 -19.80 1.49
N GLU A 69 -19.01 -19.65 1.35
CA GLU A 69 -19.91 -20.71 0.93
C GLU A 69 -20.71 -20.30 -0.31
N GLU A 70 -20.83 -21.23 -1.26
CA GLU A 70 -21.69 -21.08 -2.43
C GLU A 70 -23.10 -21.61 -2.14
N ASP A 71 -24.11 -21.06 -2.81
CA ASP A 71 -25.46 -21.62 -2.85
C ASP A 71 -25.52 -22.84 -3.79
N SER A 72 -26.67 -23.51 -3.85
CA SER A 72 -26.88 -24.69 -4.70
C SER A 72 -26.77 -24.42 -6.21
N LYS A 73 -26.73 -23.16 -6.64
CA LYS A 73 -26.57 -22.73 -8.03
C LYS A 73 -25.14 -22.25 -8.33
N GLY A 74 -24.22 -22.31 -7.36
CA GLY A 74 -22.86 -21.79 -7.49
C GLY A 74 -22.76 -20.26 -7.36
N GLY A 75 -23.84 -19.60 -6.94
CA GLY A 75 -23.85 -18.20 -6.53
C GLY A 75 -23.35 -18.02 -5.11
N MET A 76 -23.12 -16.77 -4.67
CA MET A 76 -22.77 -16.50 -3.26
C MET A 76 -24.02 -16.57 -2.38
N ASP A 77 -24.01 -17.40 -1.33
CA ASP A 77 -25.08 -17.43 -0.33
C ASP A 77 -24.99 -16.19 0.58
N ALA A 78 -25.92 -15.25 0.44
CA ALA A 78 -25.86 -13.99 1.19
C ALA A 78 -25.93 -14.16 2.72
N LYS A 79 -26.63 -15.18 3.22
CA LYS A 79 -26.76 -15.41 4.67
C LYS A 79 -25.47 -15.97 5.25
N LYS A 80 -24.81 -16.84 4.50
CA LYS A 80 -23.57 -17.50 4.95
C LYS A 80 -22.32 -16.64 4.75
N ASN A 81 -22.38 -15.64 3.89
CA ASN A 81 -21.28 -14.73 3.60
C ASN A 81 -21.47 -13.32 4.20
N GLU A 82 -22.20 -13.21 5.32
CA GLU A 82 -22.58 -11.93 5.92
C GLU A 82 -21.36 -11.05 6.24
N ALA A 83 -20.28 -11.63 6.80
CA ALA A 83 -19.07 -10.90 7.13
C ALA A 83 -18.41 -10.26 5.89
N LEU A 84 -18.38 -10.97 4.77
CA LEU A 84 -17.86 -10.47 3.50
C LEU A 84 -18.76 -9.34 2.97
N ILE A 85 -20.08 -9.51 3.01
CA ILE A 85 -21.04 -8.50 2.54
C ILE A 85 -20.95 -7.23 3.37
N LYS A 86 -20.89 -7.33 4.70
CA LYS A 86 -20.68 -6.18 5.61
C LYS A 86 -19.39 -5.44 5.29
N PHE A 87 -18.32 -6.18 4.99
CA PHE A 87 -17.05 -5.58 4.58
C PHE A 87 -17.18 -4.84 3.24
N ILE A 88 -17.84 -5.42 2.24
CA ILE A 88 -18.09 -4.73 0.97
C ILE A 88 -18.91 -3.46 1.16
N GLN A 89 -19.97 -3.50 1.98
CA GLN A 89 -20.80 -2.32 2.29
C GLN A 89 -20.01 -1.23 3.02
N PHE A 90 -19.06 -1.61 3.88
CA PHE A 90 -18.14 -0.65 4.50
C PHE A 90 -17.26 0.03 3.44
N LEU A 91 -16.70 -0.74 2.50
CA LEU A 91 -15.88 -0.19 1.42
C LEU A 91 -16.69 0.72 0.50
N GLU A 92 -17.89 0.31 0.09
CA GLU A 92 -18.82 1.11 -0.73
C GLU A 92 -19.03 2.52 -0.14
N LYS A 93 -19.15 2.62 1.19
CA LYS A 93 -19.42 3.88 1.89
C LYS A 93 -18.18 4.73 2.16
N ASN A 94 -16.98 4.15 2.14
CA ASN A 94 -15.80 4.77 2.75
C ASN A 94 -14.49 4.61 1.96
N ALA A 95 -14.46 3.91 0.82
CA ALA A 95 -13.22 3.66 0.09
C ALA A 95 -12.51 4.95 -0.37
N ASP A 96 -13.27 6.01 -0.65
CA ASP A 96 -12.79 7.36 -0.99
C ASP A 96 -12.05 8.05 0.16
N LYS A 97 -12.37 7.66 1.40
CA LYS A 97 -11.73 8.19 2.62
C LYS A 97 -10.49 7.40 3.02
N LEU A 98 -10.34 6.16 2.56
CA LEU A 98 -9.17 5.35 2.88
C LEU A 98 -7.92 5.90 2.15
N PRO A 99 -6.76 5.98 2.83
CA PRO A 99 -5.57 6.54 2.21
C PRO A 99 -5.00 5.65 1.11
N PRO A 100 -4.58 6.24 -0.03
CA PRO A 100 -3.84 5.52 -1.05
C PRO A 100 -2.58 4.84 -0.50
N GLY A 101 -2.29 3.67 -1.07
CA GLY A 101 -1.26 2.76 -0.61
C GLY A 101 -1.62 1.95 0.63
N LEU A 102 -2.80 2.15 1.26
CA LEU A 102 -3.25 1.33 2.39
C LEU A 102 -3.46 -0.12 1.95
N ARG A 103 -2.96 -1.05 2.77
CA ARG A 103 -2.86 -2.48 2.45
C ARG A 103 -3.69 -3.31 3.41
N PHE A 104 -4.53 -4.19 2.89
CA PHE A 104 -5.25 -5.17 3.69
C PHE A 104 -5.44 -6.49 2.94
N GLN A 105 -5.70 -7.56 3.67
CA GLN A 105 -5.66 -8.91 3.14
C GLN A 105 -6.84 -9.76 3.63
N LEU A 106 -7.30 -10.69 2.81
CA LEU A 106 -8.30 -11.70 3.15
C LEU A 106 -7.64 -13.08 3.10
N ALA A 107 -7.81 -13.86 4.17
CA ALA A 107 -7.59 -15.29 4.17
C ALA A 107 -8.95 -15.97 4.02
N VAL A 108 -9.17 -16.69 2.92
CA VAL A 108 -10.51 -17.18 2.56
C VAL A 108 -10.51 -18.70 2.56
N LEU A 109 -11.39 -19.28 3.37
CA LEU A 109 -11.65 -20.71 3.42
C LEU A 109 -12.78 -21.05 2.44
N LEU A 110 -12.48 -21.96 1.51
CA LEU A 110 -13.32 -22.43 0.42
C LEU A 110 -13.49 -23.94 0.55
N ASP A 111 -14.48 -24.39 1.32
CA ASP A 111 -14.80 -25.82 1.44
C ASP A 111 -13.55 -26.68 1.72
N GLY A 112 -12.86 -26.36 2.83
CA GLY A 112 -11.64 -27.03 3.27
C GLY A 112 -10.33 -26.58 2.61
N HIS A 113 -10.37 -25.68 1.61
CA HIS A 113 -9.19 -25.14 0.94
C HIS A 113 -8.96 -23.66 1.26
N TRP A 114 -7.71 -23.23 1.43
CA TRP A 114 -7.37 -21.84 1.72
C TRP A 114 -6.83 -21.10 0.51
N THR A 115 -7.35 -19.90 0.26
CA THR A 115 -6.83 -18.95 -0.73
C THR A 115 -6.59 -17.58 -0.09
N VAL A 116 -5.83 -16.71 -0.77
CA VAL A 116 -5.55 -15.35 -0.27
C VAL A 116 -6.00 -14.29 -1.26
N VAL A 117 -6.50 -13.16 -0.76
CA VAL A 117 -6.70 -11.95 -1.56
C VAL A 117 -5.97 -10.80 -0.89
N ASP A 118 -5.10 -10.15 -1.65
CA ASP A 118 -4.30 -9.03 -1.22
C ASP A 118 -4.84 -7.76 -1.88
N HIS A 119 -4.91 -6.65 -1.14
CA HIS A 119 -5.54 -5.41 -1.61
C HIS A 119 -4.62 -4.21 -1.43
N VAL A 120 -4.82 -3.22 -2.30
CA VAL A 120 -4.34 -1.85 -2.07
C VAL A 120 -5.39 -0.83 -2.43
N VAL A 121 -5.52 0.17 -1.56
CA VAL A 121 -6.29 1.39 -1.86
C VAL A 121 -5.48 2.26 -2.79
N THR A 122 -6.10 2.76 -3.85
CA THR A 122 -5.52 3.66 -4.85
C THR A 122 -6.37 4.92 -4.97
N SER A 123 -5.89 5.93 -5.68
CA SER A 123 -6.70 7.14 -5.95
C SER A 123 -7.95 6.87 -6.81
N LYS A 124 -8.04 5.71 -7.47
CA LYS A 124 -9.14 5.31 -8.36
C LYS A 124 -10.08 4.24 -7.76
N GLY A 125 -9.82 3.81 -6.53
CA GLY A 125 -10.51 2.69 -5.89
C GLY A 125 -9.54 1.61 -5.40
N ILE A 126 -9.99 0.36 -5.32
CA ILE A 126 -9.29 -0.77 -4.72
C ILE A 126 -8.76 -1.68 -5.83
N SER A 127 -7.47 -1.95 -5.81
CA SER A 127 -6.88 -3.03 -6.60
C SER A 127 -6.75 -4.30 -5.76
N CYS A 128 -7.08 -5.45 -6.33
CA CYS A 128 -7.02 -6.74 -5.63
C CYS A 128 -6.26 -7.83 -6.42
N PHE A 129 -5.58 -8.72 -5.71
CA PHE A 129 -4.84 -9.85 -6.28
C PHE A 129 -5.15 -11.13 -5.51
N ASN A 130 -5.74 -12.11 -6.19
CA ASN A 130 -5.90 -13.45 -5.63
C ASN A 130 -4.71 -14.35 -6.00
N LEU A 131 -4.08 -14.91 -4.97
CA LEU A 131 -2.99 -15.87 -5.10
C LEU A 131 -3.43 -17.21 -4.52
N ASP A 132 -3.73 -18.16 -5.39
CA ASP A 132 -4.08 -19.51 -5.01
C ASP A 132 -2.93 -20.47 -5.34
N ALA A 133 -2.44 -21.21 -4.34
CA ALA A 133 -1.28 -22.08 -4.53
C ALA A 133 -1.58 -23.32 -5.40
N VAL A 134 -2.84 -23.73 -5.47
CA VAL A 134 -3.32 -24.92 -6.21
C VAL A 134 -3.88 -24.52 -7.58
N MET A 135 -4.30 -23.26 -7.74
CA MET A 135 -5.18 -22.78 -8.81
C MET A 135 -6.49 -23.56 -8.84
N ASP A 136 -7.15 -23.62 -7.68
CA ASP A 136 -8.44 -24.27 -7.52
C ASP A 136 -9.55 -23.51 -8.29
N LYS A 137 -10.44 -24.25 -8.96
CA LYS A 137 -11.62 -23.66 -9.64
C LYS A 137 -12.54 -22.94 -8.65
N ARG A 138 -12.63 -23.42 -7.41
CA ARG A 138 -13.37 -22.77 -6.31
C ARG A 138 -12.80 -21.39 -5.99
N ALA A 139 -11.46 -21.26 -5.95
CA ALA A 139 -10.81 -19.96 -5.74
C ALA A 139 -11.08 -18.99 -6.90
N LEU A 140 -11.04 -19.48 -8.16
CA LEU A 140 -11.42 -18.67 -9.31
C LEU A 140 -12.90 -18.20 -9.24
N ARG A 141 -13.83 -19.08 -8.86
CA ARG A 141 -15.25 -18.73 -8.73
C ARG A 141 -15.48 -17.71 -7.62
N PHE A 142 -14.94 -17.97 -6.43
CA PHE A 142 -14.95 -17.02 -5.31
C PHE A 142 -14.44 -15.65 -5.76
N PHE A 143 -13.25 -15.60 -6.38
CA PHE A 143 -12.66 -14.33 -6.74
C PHE A 143 -13.47 -13.58 -7.80
N ARG A 144 -14.09 -14.29 -8.75
CA ARG A 144 -15.03 -13.69 -9.72
C ARG A 144 -16.28 -13.11 -9.05
N ASN A 145 -16.84 -13.80 -8.06
CA ASN A 145 -17.96 -13.29 -7.28
C ASN A 145 -17.53 -12.08 -6.44
N TYR A 146 -16.32 -12.12 -5.87
CA TYR A 146 -15.76 -11.03 -5.09
C TYR A 146 -15.51 -9.75 -5.89
N ILE A 147 -14.89 -9.84 -7.08
CA ILE A 147 -14.69 -8.66 -7.95
C ILE A 147 -16.03 -8.08 -8.42
N LEU A 148 -17.04 -8.91 -8.65
CA LEU A 148 -18.40 -8.47 -8.98
C LEU A 148 -19.04 -7.64 -7.86
N LEU A 149 -18.77 -7.99 -6.60
CA LEU A 149 -19.23 -7.21 -5.45
C LEU A 149 -18.51 -5.86 -5.38
N LEU A 150 -17.19 -5.83 -5.59
CA LEU A 150 -16.41 -4.59 -5.62
C LEU A 150 -16.82 -3.68 -6.78
N ASP A 151 -17.11 -4.24 -7.95
CA ASP A 151 -17.58 -3.51 -9.13
C ASP A 151 -18.97 -2.91 -8.89
N LYS A 152 -19.91 -3.69 -8.35
CA LYS A 152 -21.24 -3.20 -7.97
C LYS A 152 -21.18 -2.08 -6.93
N ALA A 153 -20.27 -2.19 -5.97
CA ALA A 153 -19.99 -1.16 -4.98
C ALA A 153 -19.21 0.05 -5.56
N ARG A 154 -18.83 0.03 -6.84
CA ARG A 154 -18.05 1.07 -7.54
C ARG A 154 -16.71 1.38 -6.88
N VAL A 155 -16.11 0.38 -6.25
CA VAL A 155 -14.79 0.50 -5.60
C VAL A 155 -13.73 -0.32 -6.30
N LEU A 156 -14.05 -1.10 -7.34
CA LEU A 156 -13.06 -1.86 -8.10
C LEU A 156 -12.23 -0.94 -9.01
N HIS A 157 -10.91 -0.96 -8.86
CA HIS A 157 -9.99 -0.30 -9.78
C HIS A 157 -9.31 -1.29 -10.74
N ALA A 158 -8.69 -2.36 -10.21
CA ALA A 158 -8.02 -3.38 -11.02
C ALA A 158 -8.04 -4.73 -10.30
N SER A 159 -8.05 -5.83 -11.04
CA SER A 159 -7.96 -7.16 -10.42
C SER A 159 -7.10 -8.16 -11.18
N TYR A 160 -6.42 -8.99 -10.41
CA TYR A 160 -5.48 -10.00 -10.89
C TYR A 160 -5.72 -11.34 -10.18
N ILE A 161 -5.55 -12.44 -10.89
CA ILE A 161 -5.57 -13.78 -10.30
C ILE A 161 -4.41 -14.62 -10.84
N TYR A 162 -3.69 -15.30 -9.95
CA TYR A 162 -2.75 -16.34 -10.35
C TYR A 162 -3.53 -17.62 -10.68
N TYR A 163 -3.82 -17.84 -11.97
CA TYR A 163 -4.62 -18.96 -12.46
C TYR A 163 -4.37 -19.20 -13.95
N VAL A 164 -4.09 -20.45 -14.34
CA VAL A 164 -4.10 -20.88 -15.76
C VAL A 164 -5.30 -21.75 -16.09
N ASN A 165 -5.88 -21.51 -17.26
CA ASN A 165 -7.02 -22.30 -17.73
C ASN A 165 -6.53 -23.50 -18.52
N VAL A 166 -6.36 -24.63 -17.83
CA VAL A 166 -5.98 -25.90 -18.44
C VAL A 166 -7.17 -26.86 -18.33
N PRO A 167 -7.66 -27.44 -19.44
CA PRO A 167 -8.72 -28.45 -19.40
C PRO A 167 -8.31 -29.65 -18.54
N GLU A 168 -9.13 -29.99 -17.54
CA GLU A 168 -8.87 -31.09 -16.61
C GLU A 168 -9.85 -32.25 -16.85
N PRO A 169 -9.36 -33.49 -16.99
CA PRO A 169 -10.23 -34.66 -17.03
C PRO A 169 -10.86 -34.91 -15.65
N LEU A 170 -12.12 -35.36 -15.60
CA LEU A 170 -12.86 -35.59 -14.34
C LEU A 170 -12.18 -36.62 -13.41
N PHE A 171 -11.53 -37.63 -13.97
CA PHE A 171 -10.92 -38.74 -13.22
C PHE A 171 -9.47 -39.02 -13.65
N GLY A 172 -8.85 -38.08 -14.36
CA GLY A 172 -7.47 -38.22 -14.84
C GLY A 172 -6.47 -37.44 -13.99
N PRO A 173 -5.17 -37.72 -14.14
CA PRO A 173 -4.14 -36.95 -13.48
C PRO A 173 -4.20 -35.48 -13.93
N THR A 174 -3.83 -34.57 -13.04
CA THR A 174 -3.72 -33.15 -13.36
C THR A 174 -2.80 -32.93 -14.56
N PRO A 175 -3.24 -32.22 -15.62
CA PRO A 175 -2.44 -32.02 -16.81
C PRO A 175 -1.08 -31.41 -16.51
N LYS A 176 -0.04 -31.90 -17.20
CA LYS A 176 1.35 -31.44 -17.03
C LYS A 176 1.48 -29.92 -17.16
N GLU A 177 0.74 -29.32 -18.09
CA GLU A 177 0.70 -27.87 -18.27
C GLU A 177 0.24 -27.14 -17.00
N LYS A 178 -0.80 -27.64 -16.31
CA LYS A 178 -1.23 -27.03 -15.03
C LYS A 178 -0.19 -27.25 -13.93
N VAL A 179 0.41 -28.44 -13.86
CA VAL A 179 1.47 -28.76 -12.89
C VAL A 179 2.70 -27.87 -13.03
N GLU A 180 3.01 -27.38 -14.24
CA GLU A 180 4.08 -26.40 -14.48
C GLU A 180 3.81 -25.01 -13.86
N HIS A 181 2.59 -24.77 -13.38
CA HIS A 181 2.16 -23.53 -12.75
C HIS A 181 1.78 -23.71 -11.27
N MET A 182 1.42 -24.93 -10.84
CA MET A 182 0.97 -25.23 -9.47
C MET A 182 2.10 -25.08 -8.45
N ILE A 183 1.85 -24.29 -7.40
CA ILE A 183 2.79 -24.09 -6.31
C ILE A 183 2.66 -25.23 -5.30
N GLN A 184 1.42 -25.56 -4.93
CA GLN A 184 1.06 -26.69 -4.07
C GLN A 184 0.54 -27.85 -4.91
N THR A 185 0.91 -29.07 -4.54
CA THR A 185 0.44 -30.30 -5.19
C THR A 185 -0.16 -31.32 -4.23
N ASP A 186 0.01 -31.15 -2.91
CA ASP A 186 -0.65 -32.00 -1.90
C ASP A 186 -1.99 -31.41 -1.41
N PHE A 187 -2.71 -32.18 -0.59
CA PHE A 187 -4.02 -31.83 -0.06
C PHE A 187 -4.00 -31.19 1.34
N VAL A 188 -2.82 -31.10 1.98
CA VAL A 188 -2.72 -30.75 3.41
C VAL A 188 -1.99 -29.43 3.66
N SER A 189 -1.26 -28.90 2.68
CA SER A 189 -0.37 -27.74 2.89
C SER A 189 -1.00 -26.38 2.60
N CYS A 190 -2.30 -26.31 2.25
CA CYS A 190 -2.95 -25.04 1.84
C CYS A 190 -2.81 -23.93 2.88
N GLY A 191 -2.95 -24.24 4.17
CA GLY A 191 -2.76 -23.26 5.24
C GLY A 191 -1.31 -22.75 5.37
N ILE A 192 -0.31 -23.58 5.04
CA ILE A 192 1.11 -23.19 5.04
C ILE A 192 1.37 -22.18 3.93
N PHE A 193 0.90 -22.48 2.72
CA PHE A 193 1.04 -21.57 1.57
C PHE A 193 0.29 -20.26 1.81
N MET A 194 -0.94 -20.33 2.32
CA MET A 194 -1.73 -19.15 2.68
C MET A 194 -0.94 -18.22 3.61
N ALA A 195 -0.45 -18.74 4.74
CA ALA A 195 0.29 -17.94 5.73
C ALA A 195 1.64 -17.42 5.18
N ASP A 196 2.30 -18.19 4.30
CA ASP A 196 3.56 -17.79 3.68
C ASP A 196 3.35 -16.71 2.60
N HIS A 197 2.33 -16.87 1.76
CA HIS A 197 1.94 -15.95 0.69
C HIS A 197 1.45 -14.62 1.25
N LEU A 198 0.52 -14.60 2.21
CA LEU A 198 0.12 -13.34 2.86
C LEU A 198 1.32 -12.60 3.45
N SER A 199 2.25 -13.34 4.05
CA SER A 199 3.49 -12.78 4.55
C SER A 199 4.41 -12.24 3.46
N PHE A 200 4.48 -12.88 2.31
CA PHE A 200 5.25 -12.33 1.20
C PHE A 200 4.58 -11.06 0.68
N LEU A 201 3.29 -11.11 0.36
CA LEU A 201 2.54 -10.03 -0.28
C LEU A 201 2.54 -8.75 0.58
N SER A 202 2.40 -8.87 1.89
CA SER A 202 2.36 -7.74 2.83
C SER A 202 3.68 -6.97 3.01
N ARG A 203 4.78 -7.41 2.40
CA ARG A 203 6.08 -6.70 2.43
C ARG A 203 6.64 -6.44 1.03
N THR A 204 5.87 -6.77 0.01
CA THR A 204 6.23 -6.68 -1.40
C THR A 204 5.38 -5.59 -2.02
N HIS A 205 5.91 -4.80 -2.96
CA HIS A 205 5.16 -3.74 -3.62
C HIS A 205 4.36 -4.35 -4.79
N VAL A 206 3.50 -5.31 -4.45
CA VAL A 206 2.89 -6.27 -5.39
C VAL A 206 2.22 -5.58 -6.58
N PHE A 207 1.46 -4.53 -6.31
CA PHE A 207 0.64 -3.88 -7.33
C PHE A 207 1.42 -2.97 -8.25
N HIS A 208 2.58 -2.46 -7.81
CA HIS A 208 3.50 -1.80 -8.73
C HIS A 208 4.03 -2.81 -9.75
N HIS A 209 4.45 -3.99 -9.29
CA HIS A 209 4.92 -5.05 -10.19
C HIS A 209 3.82 -5.55 -11.11
N LEU A 210 2.60 -5.79 -10.59
CA LEU A 210 1.46 -6.21 -11.41
C LEU A 210 1.10 -5.15 -12.46
N LYS A 211 1.07 -3.87 -12.09
CA LYS A 211 0.82 -2.76 -12.99
C LYS A 211 1.86 -2.67 -14.11
N ALA A 212 3.14 -2.77 -13.76
CA ALA A 212 4.23 -2.71 -14.73
C ALA A 212 4.17 -3.88 -15.74
N MET A 213 3.68 -5.04 -15.32
CA MET A 213 3.59 -6.23 -16.16
C MET A 213 2.32 -6.31 -17.01
N ALA A 214 1.17 -5.95 -16.44
CA ALA A 214 -0.13 -6.27 -16.99
C ALA A 214 -1.08 -5.06 -17.12
N GLY A 215 -0.60 -3.85 -16.84
CA GLY A 215 -1.43 -2.65 -16.78
C GLY A 215 -2.37 -2.67 -15.58
N GLU A 216 -3.46 -1.89 -15.63
CA GLU A 216 -4.51 -1.83 -14.59
C GLU A 216 -5.85 -2.36 -15.15
N PRO A 217 -5.96 -3.67 -15.48
CA PRO A 217 -7.16 -4.23 -16.07
C PRO A 217 -8.24 -4.48 -15.02
N VAL A 218 -9.51 -4.42 -15.43
CA VAL A 218 -10.63 -4.80 -14.55
C VAL A 218 -10.49 -6.25 -14.09
N PHE A 219 -10.01 -7.16 -14.94
CA PHE A 219 -9.70 -8.55 -14.58
C PHE A 219 -8.59 -9.15 -15.45
N LYS A 220 -7.56 -9.73 -14.83
CA LYS A 220 -6.45 -10.41 -15.51
C LYS A 220 -6.07 -11.73 -14.85
N LYS A 221 -5.94 -12.77 -15.68
CA LYS A 221 -5.33 -14.05 -15.29
C LYS A 221 -3.83 -14.02 -15.55
N LEU A 222 -3.07 -14.58 -14.63
CA LEU A 222 -1.61 -14.67 -14.65
C LEU A 222 -1.18 -16.13 -14.45
N GLY A 223 -0.25 -16.59 -15.27
CA GLY A 223 0.49 -17.83 -15.05
C GLY A 223 1.93 -17.57 -14.60
N ARG A 224 2.71 -18.63 -14.42
CA ARG A 224 4.13 -18.56 -14.02
C ARG A 224 4.96 -17.65 -14.92
N ASN A 225 4.70 -17.64 -16.22
CA ASN A 225 5.41 -16.79 -17.19
C ASN A 225 5.16 -15.30 -16.95
N ASP A 226 4.00 -14.96 -16.38
CA ASP A 226 3.57 -13.59 -16.10
C ASP A 226 3.99 -13.11 -14.70
N VAL A 227 4.84 -13.85 -13.98
CA VAL A 227 5.33 -13.46 -12.66
C VAL A 227 6.70 -12.80 -12.80
N SER A 228 6.84 -11.52 -12.43
CA SER A 228 8.13 -10.82 -12.50
C SER A 228 9.16 -11.44 -11.55
N PRO A 229 10.46 -11.19 -11.77
CA PRO A 229 11.50 -11.62 -10.83
C PRO A 229 11.24 -11.18 -9.39
N ALA A 230 10.68 -9.98 -9.17
CA ALA A 230 10.35 -9.48 -7.83
C ALA A 230 9.23 -10.28 -7.15
N LEU A 231 8.28 -10.83 -7.91
CA LEU A 231 7.17 -11.64 -7.39
C LEU A 231 7.49 -13.14 -7.36
N ALA A 232 8.53 -13.60 -8.05
CA ALA A 232 8.93 -15.00 -8.11
C ALA A 232 9.10 -15.69 -6.72
N PRO A 233 9.48 -15.02 -5.62
CA PRO A 233 9.61 -15.68 -4.32
C PRO A 233 8.33 -16.34 -3.78
N ILE A 234 7.14 -16.10 -4.37
CA ILE A 234 5.93 -16.90 -4.11
C ILE A 234 6.15 -18.41 -4.37
N PHE A 235 7.12 -18.76 -5.21
CA PHE A 235 7.48 -20.14 -5.56
C PHE A 235 8.46 -20.80 -4.59
N ARG A 236 8.95 -20.10 -3.56
CA ARG A 236 10.04 -20.60 -2.70
C ARG A 236 9.71 -21.88 -1.92
N LEU A 237 8.42 -22.15 -1.71
CA LEU A 237 7.94 -23.37 -1.04
C LEU A 237 7.27 -24.33 -2.03
N THR A 238 7.45 -24.14 -3.35
CA THR A 238 6.73 -24.98 -4.32
C THR A 238 7.03 -26.46 -4.14
N GLN A 239 6.01 -27.28 -4.34
CA GLN A 239 6.06 -28.74 -4.37
C GLN A 239 6.17 -29.28 -5.81
N SER A 240 6.13 -28.40 -6.82
CA SER A 240 6.23 -28.77 -8.23
C SER A 240 7.68 -28.63 -8.74
N LYS A 241 8.35 -29.77 -8.94
CA LYS A 241 9.65 -29.80 -9.64
C LYS A 241 9.53 -29.28 -11.08
N HIS A 242 8.36 -29.46 -11.71
CA HIS A 242 8.09 -28.97 -13.06
C HIS A 242 8.06 -27.44 -13.11
N LEU A 243 7.40 -26.80 -12.13
CA LEU A 243 7.41 -25.34 -11.99
C LEU A 243 8.84 -24.81 -11.86
N LEU A 244 9.64 -25.36 -10.93
CA LEU A 244 11.03 -24.94 -10.71
C LEU A 244 11.91 -25.08 -11.96
N ARG A 245 11.74 -26.18 -12.71
CA ARG A 245 12.49 -26.41 -13.96
C ARG A 245 12.20 -25.32 -14.99
N LYS A 246 10.97 -24.83 -15.03
CA LYS A 246 10.49 -23.87 -16.04
C LYS A 246 10.73 -22.41 -15.67
N LEU A 247 11.12 -22.08 -14.43
CA LEU A 247 11.50 -20.71 -14.04
C LEU A 247 12.55 -20.12 -15.00
N THR A 248 12.37 -18.86 -15.37
CA THR A 248 13.35 -18.13 -16.19
C THR A 248 14.65 -17.90 -15.39
N GLY A 249 15.73 -17.49 -16.07
CA GLY A 249 17.00 -17.15 -15.41
C GLY A 249 16.81 -16.07 -14.34
N GLN A 250 16.16 -14.96 -14.71
CA GLN A 250 15.88 -13.84 -13.80
C GLN A 250 14.97 -14.25 -12.63
N GLN A 251 13.93 -15.07 -12.87
CA GLN A 251 13.10 -15.59 -11.78
C GLN A 251 13.93 -16.47 -10.84
N SER A 252 14.82 -17.32 -11.37
CA SER A 252 15.65 -18.22 -10.57
C SER A 252 16.65 -17.47 -9.67
N GLU A 253 17.09 -16.29 -10.08
CA GLU A 253 18.04 -15.44 -9.34
C GLU A 253 17.37 -14.62 -8.24
N ALA A 254 16.04 -14.58 -8.17
CA ALA A 254 15.32 -13.86 -7.15
C ALA A 254 15.67 -14.37 -5.75
N ALA A 255 16.02 -13.44 -4.85
CA ALA A 255 16.32 -13.74 -3.46
C ALA A 255 15.06 -14.20 -2.71
N ILE A 256 15.15 -15.32 -1.98
CA ILE A 256 14.01 -15.92 -1.27
C ILE A 256 13.97 -15.60 0.24
N SER A 257 15.07 -15.07 0.77
CA SER A 257 15.24 -14.71 2.18
C SER A 257 15.94 -13.37 2.32
N LYS A 258 15.54 -12.61 3.35
CA LYS A 258 16.18 -11.33 3.73
C LYS A 258 17.49 -11.56 4.51
N HIS A 259 17.56 -12.64 5.28
CA HIS A 259 18.68 -12.95 6.17
C HIS A 259 19.78 -13.75 5.48
N ASP A 260 19.46 -14.37 4.35
CA ASP A 260 20.36 -15.25 3.63
C ASP A 260 20.44 -14.75 2.19
N LYS A 261 21.24 -13.69 1.98
CA LYS A 261 21.39 -13.00 0.70
C LYS A 261 21.94 -13.92 -0.42
N GLY A 262 22.49 -15.08 -0.06
CA GLY A 262 22.94 -16.10 -1.02
C GLY A 262 21.86 -17.09 -1.44
N LYS A 263 20.73 -17.18 -0.72
CA LYS A 263 19.64 -18.10 -1.08
C LYS A 263 18.70 -17.47 -2.09
N THR A 264 18.59 -18.13 -3.23
CA THR A 264 17.75 -17.77 -4.37
C THR A 264 16.83 -18.92 -4.74
N LEU A 265 15.88 -18.72 -5.67
CA LEU A 265 15.08 -19.83 -6.18
C LEU A 265 15.93 -20.89 -6.90
N LYS A 266 17.11 -20.51 -7.42
CA LYS A 266 18.09 -21.44 -8.00
C LYS A 266 18.60 -22.46 -6.99
N SER A 267 18.82 -22.08 -5.73
CA SER A 267 19.26 -23.03 -4.70
C SER A 267 18.17 -24.05 -4.36
N ILE A 268 16.89 -23.62 -4.32
CA ILE A 268 15.76 -24.56 -4.17
C ILE A 268 15.64 -25.48 -5.39
N LYS A 269 15.82 -24.94 -6.60
CA LYS A 269 15.83 -25.72 -7.84
C LYS A 269 16.90 -26.81 -7.80
N GLN A 270 18.10 -26.50 -7.31
CA GLN A 270 19.19 -27.47 -7.13
C GLN A 270 18.84 -28.50 -6.04
N GLN A 271 18.38 -28.06 -4.87
CA GLN A 271 17.93 -28.95 -3.78
C GLN A 271 16.85 -29.93 -4.26
N SER A 272 15.94 -29.49 -5.14
CA SER A 272 14.87 -30.35 -5.68
C SER A 272 15.35 -31.53 -6.53
N LEU A 273 16.60 -31.48 -7.00
CA LEU A 273 17.21 -32.59 -7.74
C LEU A 273 17.70 -33.70 -6.81
N THR A 274 18.07 -33.37 -5.58
CA THR A 274 18.70 -34.28 -4.61
C THR A 274 17.81 -34.63 -3.43
N GLU A 275 16.80 -33.80 -3.11
CA GLU A 275 15.95 -33.95 -1.93
C GLU A 275 14.45 -33.80 -2.26
N SER A 276 13.60 -34.24 -1.31
CA SER A 276 12.15 -34.04 -1.39
C SER A 276 11.78 -32.62 -0.99
N ILE A 277 11.41 -31.78 -1.97
CA ILE A 277 10.92 -30.41 -1.73
C ILE A 277 9.63 -30.36 -0.89
N LYS A 278 8.89 -31.48 -0.79
CA LYS A 278 7.74 -31.59 0.11
C LYS A 278 8.14 -31.41 1.58
N TYR A 279 9.35 -31.86 1.96
CA TYR A 279 9.86 -31.73 3.32
C TYR A 279 10.00 -30.26 3.76
N ASN A 280 10.48 -29.38 2.87
CA ASN A 280 10.62 -27.95 3.16
C ASN A 280 9.30 -27.28 3.59
N VAL A 281 8.19 -27.68 2.96
CA VAL A 281 6.85 -27.15 3.27
C VAL A 281 6.36 -27.68 4.60
N ILE A 282 6.48 -28.99 4.84
CA ILE A 282 6.06 -29.63 6.10
C ILE A 282 6.86 -29.07 7.28
N THR A 283 8.19 -28.96 7.18
CA THR A 283 9.04 -28.36 8.23
C THR A 283 8.64 -26.92 8.53
N LYS A 284 8.24 -26.16 7.51
CA LYS A 284 7.70 -24.81 7.70
C LYS A 284 6.38 -24.84 8.48
N GLY A 285 5.49 -25.77 8.14
CA GLY A 285 4.23 -26.03 8.85
C GLY A 285 4.44 -26.41 10.31
N ASP A 286 5.31 -27.39 10.58
CA ASP A 286 5.65 -27.84 11.93
C ASP A 286 6.15 -26.66 12.78
N LYS A 287 7.09 -25.86 12.25
CA LYS A 287 7.60 -24.69 12.97
C LYS A 287 6.53 -23.64 13.24
N LEU A 288 5.60 -23.41 12.32
CA LEU A 288 4.50 -22.46 12.53
C LEU A 288 3.58 -22.94 13.66
N LEU A 289 3.21 -24.22 13.64
CA LEU A 289 2.28 -24.82 14.59
C LEU A 289 2.92 -25.02 15.98
N GLU A 290 4.20 -25.40 16.05
CA GLU A 290 4.96 -25.47 17.30
C GLU A 290 5.04 -24.10 17.99
N ASN A 291 5.37 -23.05 17.24
CA ASN A 291 5.38 -21.69 17.79
C ASN A 291 3.99 -21.27 18.28
N ALA A 292 2.93 -21.66 17.56
CA ALA A 292 1.56 -21.38 17.98
C ALA A 292 1.20 -22.13 19.28
N ILE A 293 1.59 -23.40 19.41
CA ILE A 293 1.39 -24.19 20.65
C ILE A 293 2.10 -23.51 21.82
N VAL A 294 3.38 -23.18 21.67
CA VAL A 294 4.17 -22.53 22.73
C VAL A 294 3.52 -21.21 23.14
N ASN A 295 3.11 -20.40 22.17
CA ASN A 295 2.58 -19.08 22.44
C ASN A 295 1.17 -19.11 23.06
N VAL A 296 0.29 -20.00 22.60
CA VAL A 296 -1.05 -20.17 23.20
C VAL A 296 -0.93 -20.71 24.63
N LYS A 297 -0.03 -21.67 24.89
CA LYS A 297 0.22 -22.20 26.24
C LYS A 297 0.70 -21.14 27.23
N SER A 298 1.44 -20.14 26.76
CA SER A 298 1.98 -19.08 27.62
C SER A 298 1.00 -17.93 27.89
N ARG A 299 -0.20 -17.95 27.32
CA ARG A 299 -1.20 -16.87 27.45
C ARG A 299 -2.37 -17.28 28.35
N SER A 300 -2.87 -16.32 29.10
CA SER A 300 -4.18 -16.40 29.76
C SER A 300 -5.33 -16.27 28.75
N GLU A 301 -6.56 -16.61 29.16
CA GLU A 301 -7.75 -16.47 28.29
C GLU A 301 -7.96 -15.02 27.79
N GLN A 302 -7.70 -14.03 28.66
CA GLN A 302 -7.78 -12.61 28.33
C GLN A 302 -6.76 -12.21 27.25
N GLU A 303 -5.61 -12.88 27.19
CA GLU A 303 -4.56 -12.64 26.18
C GLU A 303 -4.80 -13.43 24.89
N ILE A 304 -5.67 -14.44 24.90
CA ILE A 304 -6.08 -15.22 23.73
C ILE A 304 -7.18 -14.50 22.94
N ALA A 305 -8.16 -13.89 23.61
CA ALA A 305 -9.27 -13.21 22.95
C ALA A 305 -8.84 -12.18 21.86
N PRO A 306 -7.79 -11.35 22.05
CA PRO A 306 -7.29 -10.43 21.02
C PRO A 306 -6.79 -11.10 19.73
N LEU A 307 -6.45 -12.40 19.75
CA LEU A 307 -6.07 -13.14 18.54
C LEU A 307 -7.24 -13.26 17.56
N PHE A 308 -8.47 -13.24 18.07
CA PHE A 308 -9.71 -13.41 17.30
C PHE A 308 -10.40 -12.08 16.96
N ALA A 309 -9.98 -10.97 17.56
CA ALA A 309 -10.54 -9.63 17.35
C ALA A 309 -9.99 -8.92 16.08
N ASN A 310 -9.45 -9.65 15.12
CA ASN A 310 -8.85 -9.09 13.91
C ASN A 310 -9.87 -9.04 12.77
N ASP A 311 -10.74 -8.03 12.79
CA ASP A 311 -11.64 -7.71 11.68
C ASP A 311 -11.19 -6.46 10.94
N LEU A 312 -11.38 -6.42 9.60
CA LEU A 312 -10.91 -5.30 8.80
C LEU A 312 -11.74 -4.04 9.02
N ILE A 313 -13.03 -4.14 9.33
CA ILE A 313 -13.88 -2.95 9.53
C ILE A 313 -13.33 -2.13 10.69
N THR A 314 -13.15 -2.73 11.87
CA THR A 314 -12.56 -2.07 13.05
C THR A 314 -11.16 -1.52 12.77
N ARG A 315 -10.35 -2.23 11.98
CA ARG A 315 -8.98 -1.77 11.63
C ARG A 315 -8.97 -0.59 10.67
N LEU A 316 -9.96 -0.50 9.77
CA LEU A 316 -10.02 0.52 8.73
C LEU A 316 -10.83 1.76 9.16
N THR A 317 -11.78 1.62 10.08
CA THR A 317 -12.60 2.73 10.60
C THR A 317 -11.78 3.93 11.07
N PRO A 318 -10.66 3.80 11.82
CA PRO A 318 -9.87 4.95 12.25
C PRO A 318 -9.37 5.83 11.10
N TYR A 319 -9.11 5.25 9.92
CA TYR A 319 -8.72 6.03 8.73
C TYR A 319 -9.87 6.86 8.17
N VAL A 320 -11.09 6.35 8.29
CA VAL A 320 -12.31 7.07 7.89
C VAL A 320 -12.56 8.24 8.85
N GLU A 321 -12.39 8.01 10.15
CA GLU A 321 -12.59 9.02 11.19
C GLU A 321 -11.55 10.16 11.13
N HIS A 322 -10.30 9.84 10.77
CA HIS A 322 -9.20 10.80 10.66
C HIS A 322 -8.95 11.24 9.21
N TYR A 323 -9.94 11.10 8.33
CA TYR A 323 -9.82 11.44 6.93
C TYR A 323 -9.48 12.93 6.74
N SER A 324 -8.46 13.19 5.93
CA SER A 324 -8.17 14.50 5.36
C SER A 324 -7.91 14.35 3.87
N ALA A 325 -8.64 15.12 3.07
CA ALA A 325 -8.46 15.17 1.62
C ALA A 325 -7.03 15.61 1.25
N VAL A 326 -6.49 16.60 1.97
CA VAL A 326 -5.15 17.17 1.75
C VAL A 326 -4.09 16.11 2.01
N ILE A 327 -4.20 15.37 3.14
CA ILE A 327 -3.23 14.33 3.47
C ILE A 327 -3.35 13.14 2.50
N ASN A 328 -4.56 12.73 2.13
CA ASN A 328 -4.78 11.68 1.13
C ASN A 328 -4.17 12.05 -0.24
N GLN A 329 -4.25 13.32 -0.64
CA GLN A 329 -3.67 13.78 -1.91
C GLN A 329 -2.13 13.65 -1.90
N LEU A 330 -1.47 14.03 -0.81
CA LEU A 330 -0.02 13.83 -0.67
C LEU A 330 0.34 12.33 -0.65
N ALA A 331 -0.41 11.51 0.10
CA ALA A 331 -0.20 10.07 0.15
C ALA A 331 -0.36 9.42 -1.23
N ALA A 332 -1.33 9.87 -2.05
CA ALA A 332 -1.54 9.42 -3.41
C ALA A 332 -0.33 9.68 -4.32
N LEU A 333 0.21 10.90 -4.26
CA LEU A 333 1.39 11.27 -5.03
C LEU A 333 2.58 10.41 -4.63
N ILE A 334 2.83 10.28 -3.32
CA ILE A 334 3.96 9.50 -2.79
C ILE A 334 3.84 8.04 -3.22
N TYR A 335 2.68 7.41 -3.01
CA TYR A 335 2.44 6.02 -3.40
C TYR A 335 2.71 5.77 -4.89
N THR A 336 2.31 6.72 -5.74
CA THR A 336 2.49 6.62 -7.20
C THR A 336 3.94 6.79 -7.61
N ARG A 337 4.66 7.77 -7.05
CA ARG A 337 5.99 8.19 -7.51
C ARG A 337 7.15 7.49 -6.81
N ILE A 338 6.94 6.92 -5.63
CA ILE A 338 8.01 6.28 -4.85
C ILE A 338 8.64 5.08 -5.57
N ALA A 339 7.90 4.46 -6.48
CA ALA A 339 8.42 3.37 -7.30
C ALA A 339 9.41 3.83 -8.38
N ASP A 340 9.41 5.12 -8.74
CA ASP A 340 10.37 5.70 -9.68
C ASP A 340 11.74 5.97 -9.01
N CYS A 341 11.79 5.92 -7.67
CA CYS A 341 13.00 6.20 -6.89
C CYS A 341 13.99 5.02 -6.96
N LYS A 342 15.18 5.25 -7.51
CA LYS A 342 16.20 4.20 -7.64
C LYS A 342 16.77 3.80 -6.28
N GLY A 343 17.09 2.51 -6.12
CA GLY A 343 17.71 1.97 -4.91
C GLY A 343 16.73 1.68 -3.76
N MET A 344 15.44 1.93 -3.96
CA MET A 344 14.38 1.52 -3.05
C MET A 344 14.04 0.04 -3.26
N ASN A 345 14.02 -0.74 -2.18
CA ASN A 345 13.43 -2.07 -2.21
C ASN A 345 11.96 -2.02 -1.77
N ASP A 346 11.17 -2.99 -2.21
CA ASP A 346 9.74 -3.11 -1.91
C ASP A 346 9.40 -2.95 -0.43
N GLN A 347 10.18 -3.57 0.47
CA GLN A 347 9.89 -3.52 1.89
C GLN A 347 10.04 -2.09 2.43
N THR A 348 11.07 -1.35 2.01
CA THR A 348 11.26 0.05 2.41
C THR A 348 10.11 0.93 1.90
N VAL A 349 9.59 0.67 0.70
CA VAL A 349 8.38 1.36 0.20
C VAL A 349 7.18 1.09 1.11
N ILE A 350 6.95 -0.18 1.47
CA ILE A 350 5.86 -0.56 2.38
C ILE A 350 6.02 0.07 3.78
N GLU A 351 7.23 0.12 4.32
CA GLU A 351 7.54 0.75 5.61
C GLU A 351 7.28 2.27 5.59
N ILE A 352 7.64 2.96 4.50
CA ILE A 352 7.35 4.39 4.33
C ILE A 352 5.84 4.62 4.28
N MET A 353 5.10 3.86 3.46
CA MET A 353 3.65 4.01 3.38
C MET A 353 2.98 3.74 4.72
N ALA A 354 3.41 2.69 5.44
CA ALA A 354 2.90 2.40 6.77
C ALA A 354 3.17 3.54 7.76
N SER A 355 4.36 4.15 7.71
CA SER A 355 4.71 5.30 8.55
C SER A 355 3.85 6.52 8.23
N ILE A 356 3.58 6.80 6.94
CA ILE A 356 2.66 7.84 6.51
C ILE A 356 1.27 7.56 7.08
N HIS A 357 0.75 6.35 6.92
CA HIS A 357 -0.56 5.97 7.46
C HIS A 357 -0.64 6.11 8.99
N GLN A 358 0.45 5.90 9.73
CA GLN A 358 0.47 6.17 11.18
C GLN A 358 0.40 7.68 11.49
N ILE A 359 1.09 8.53 10.73
CA ILE A 359 1.00 10.00 10.87
C ILE A 359 -0.45 10.46 10.63
N MET A 360 -1.13 9.87 9.66
CA MET A 360 -2.53 10.21 9.32
C MET A 360 -3.50 9.96 10.48
N LEU A 361 -3.31 8.86 11.20
CA LEU A 361 -4.10 8.49 12.38
C LEU A 361 -3.80 9.36 13.61
N GLY A 362 -2.80 10.25 13.53
CA GLY A 362 -2.52 11.23 14.57
C GLY A 362 -3.65 12.25 14.74
N LYS A 363 -3.72 12.87 15.92
CA LYS A 363 -4.71 13.93 16.23
C LYS A 363 -4.27 15.33 15.80
N ASP A 364 -3.06 15.47 15.26
CA ASP A 364 -2.51 16.75 14.85
C ASP A 364 -3.26 17.35 13.66
N LYS A 365 -3.11 18.66 13.49
CA LYS A 365 -3.62 19.40 12.32
C LYS A 365 -2.88 18.97 11.04
N ASP A 366 -3.50 19.24 9.89
CA ASP A 366 -3.00 18.80 8.59
C ASP A 366 -1.62 19.39 8.25
N ASP A 367 -1.35 20.65 8.57
CA ASP A 367 -0.04 21.30 8.39
C ASP A 367 1.08 20.56 9.15
N ILE A 368 0.84 20.17 10.40
CA ILE A 368 1.76 19.39 11.22
C ILE A 368 1.95 17.99 10.63
N LYS A 369 0.87 17.33 10.20
CA LYS A 369 0.92 16.01 9.55
C LYS A 369 1.71 16.05 8.24
N LEU A 370 1.50 17.08 7.41
CA LEU A 370 2.24 17.29 6.16
C LEU A 370 3.73 17.50 6.43
N ALA A 371 4.08 18.34 7.42
CA ALA A 371 5.47 18.55 7.80
C ALA A 371 6.13 17.26 8.31
N ALA A 372 5.40 16.44 9.08
CA ALA A 372 5.86 15.13 9.54
C ALA A 372 6.08 14.14 8.38
N ILE A 373 5.17 14.10 7.40
CA ILE A 373 5.34 13.27 6.18
C ILE A 373 6.57 13.72 5.39
N THR A 374 6.74 15.04 5.19
CA THR A 374 7.91 15.57 4.49
C THR A 374 9.21 15.25 5.23
N SER A 375 9.22 15.37 6.56
CA SER A 375 10.36 15.00 7.40
C SER A 375 10.69 13.51 7.32
N LEU A 376 9.67 12.64 7.28
CA LEU A 376 9.85 11.20 7.07
C LEU A 376 10.54 10.93 5.72
N LEU A 377 10.09 11.57 4.64
CA LEU A 377 10.66 11.37 3.31
C LEU A 377 12.11 11.86 3.22
N LEU A 378 12.43 13.02 3.84
CA LEU A 378 13.80 13.56 3.89
C LEU A 378 14.79 12.55 4.47
N ASN A 379 14.35 11.75 5.45
CA ASN A 379 15.20 10.78 6.14
C ASN A 379 15.22 9.39 5.48
N ARG A 380 14.20 9.05 4.69
CA ARG A 380 13.99 7.68 4.20
C ARG A 380 14.25 7.50 2.70
N LEU A 381 14.13 8.57 1.90
CA LEU A 381 14.40 8.47 0.47
C LEU A 381 15.91 8.42 0.18
N PRO A 382 16.34 7.65 -0.84
CA PRO A 382 17.74 7.49 -1.15
C PRO A 382 18.32 8.81 -1.68
N GLY A 383 19.45 9.23 -1.09
CA GLY A 383 20.24 10.34 -1.62
C GLY A 383 20.85 10.02 -2.98
N LYS A 384 21.09 11.06 -3.79
CA LYS A 384 21.67 11.00 -5.14
C LYS A 384 20.78 10.42 -6.24
N ASP A 385 19.50 10.19 -5.98
CA ASP A 385 18.52 9.85 -7.01
C ASP A 385 17.64 11.05 -7.36
N VAL A 386 17.57 11.38 -8.66
CA VAL A 386 16.82 12.55 -9.15
C VAL A 386 15.32 12.41 -8.88
N ASN A 387 14.76 11.19 -8.97
CA ASN A 387 13.34 10.96 -8.72
C ASN A 387 13.01 11.10 -7.24
N SER A 388 13.88 10.66 -6.32
CA SER A 388 13.79 10.99 -4.90
C SER A 388 13.75 12.49 -4.65
N TYR A 389 14.64 13.26 -5.28
CA TYR A 389 14.66 14.72 -5.12
C TYR A 389 13.40 15.40 -5.67
N ARG A 390 12.88 14.93 -6.82
CA ARG A 390 11.62 15.42 -7.39
C ARG A 390 10.43 15.13 -6.48
N LEU A 391 10.35 13.92 -5.94
CA LEU A 391 9.30 13.55 -4.97
C LEU A 391 9.40 14.40 -3.70
N LEU A 392 10.61 14.63 -3.18
CA LEU A 392 10.83 15.52 -2.04
C LEU A 392 10.39 16.95 -2.33
N THR A 393 10.72 17.48 -3.51
CA THR A 393 10.34 18.85 -3.91
C THR A 393 8.84 18.98 -4.04
N ALA A 394 8.17 17.97 -4.59
CA ALA A 394 6.72 17.91 -4.67
C ALA A 394 6.08 17.93 -3.27
N SER A 395 6.56 17.06 -2.36
CA SER A 395 6.07 16.99 -0.97
C SER A 395 6.30 18.30 -0.21
N ILE A 396 7.51 18.86 -0.29
CA ILE A 396 7.85 20.14 0.37
C ILE A 396 6.96 21.27 -0.17
N SER A 397 6.84 21.39 -1.49
CA SER A 397 6.02 22.45 -2.10
C SER A 397 4.54 22.30 -1.72
N PHE A 398 4.04 21.07 -1.67
CA PHE A 398 2.67 20.80 -1.22
C PHE A 398 2.47 21.14 0.26
N THR A 399 3.41 20.79 1.14
CA THR A 399 3.39 21.20 2.56
C THR A 399 3.38 22.72 2.69
N VAL A 400 4.25 23.42 1.95
CA VAL A 400 4.32 24.89 1.94
C VAL A 400 2.97 25.50 1.62
N PHE A 401 2.30 25.03 0.57
CA PHE A 401 1.01 25.60 0.14
C PHE A 401 -0.18 25.35 1.09
N HIS A 402 0.04 24.59 2.16
CA HIS A 402 -0.95 24.32 3.20
C HIS A 402 -0.51 24.87 4.57
N CYS A 403 0.55 25.67 4.62
CA CYS A 403 0.98 26.37 5.83
C CYS A 403 0.45 27.81 5.80
N GLU A 404 -0.62 28.04 6.56
CA GLU A 404 -1.30 29.35 6.61
C GLU A 404 -0.62 30.35 7.56
N ASP A 405 0.26 29.89 8.44
CA ASP A 405 0.99 30.71 9.40
C ASP A 405 2.39 31.05 8.85
N ASN A 406 2.70 32.34 8.71
CA ASN A 406 3.95 32.79 8.10
C ASN A 406 5.19 32.45 8.93
N ASP A 407 5.11 32.48 10.26
CA ASP A 407 6.24 32.15 11.14
C ASP A 407 6.55 30.65 11.08
N ALA A 408 5.51 29.81 11.10
CA ALA A 408 5.63 28.37 10.93
C ALA A 408 6.15 28.01 9.54
N LEU A 409 5.65 28.66 8.48
CA LEU A 409 6.12 28.48 7.11
C LEU A 409 7.60 28.84 6.97
N TRP A 410 8.00 29.99 7.54
CA TRP A 410 9.38 30.45 7.48
C TRP A 410 10.32 29.54 8.25
N LYS A 411 9.93 29.11 9.45
CA LYS A 411 10.68 28.13 10.23
C LYS A 411 10.85 26.81 9.46
N PHE A 412 9.78 26.28 8.89
CA PHE A 412 9.83 25.07 8.07
C PHE A 412 10.78 25.21 6.89
N TYR A 413 10.72 26.35 6.17
CA TYR A 413 11.63 26.64 5.07
C TYR A 413 13.10 26.72 5.52
N LEU A 414 13.39 27.44 6.61
CA LEU A 414 14.75 27.57 7.14
C LEU A 414 15.33 26.23 7.59
N ASP A 415 14.53 25.39 8.26
CA ASP A 415 14.95 24.05 8.69
C ASP A 415 15.24 23.13 7.49
N MET A 416 14.42 23.23 6.44
CA MET A 416 14.65 22.52 5.17
C MET A 416 15.94 22.98 4.48
N MET A 417 16.21 24.30 4.42
CA MET A 417 17.41 24.82 3.77
C MET A 417 18.71 24.44 4.49
N LYS A 418 18.66 24.19 5.80
CA LYS A 418 19.77 23.66 6.60
C LYS A 418 19.99 22.16 6.43
N ASN A 419 19.01 21.43 5.90
CA ASN A 419 19.11 19.99 5.73
C ASN A 419 20.15 19.64 4.63
N PRO A 420 21.02 18.63 4.83
CA PRO A 420 22.00 18.20 3.82
C PRO A 420 21.40 17.83 2.45
N VAL A 421 20.12 17.44 2.41
CA VAL A 421 19.37 17.16 1.18
C VAL A 421 19.30 18.38 0.26
N ASN A 422 19.33 19.60 0.80
CA ASN A 422 19.24 20.83 0.03
C ASN A 422 20.34 20.95 -1.03
N THR A 423 21.57 20.50 -0.73
CA THR A 423 22.65 20.41 -1.73
C THR A 423 22.23 19.60 -2.95
N GLY A 424 21.55 18.47 -2.73
CA GLY A 424 20.98 17.65 -3.81
C GLY A 424 19.91 18.40 -4.61
N LEU A 425 19.00 19.12 -3.93
CA LEU A 425 17.94 19.91 -4.57
C LEU A 425 18.49 21.08 -5.40
N MET A 426 19.63 21.65 -5.02
CA MET A 426 20.30 22.70 -5.77
C MET A 426 20.97 22.20 -7.05
N HIS A 427 21.35 20.92 -7.12
CA HIS A 427 22.09 20.33 -8.24
C HIS A 427 21.24 19.50 -9.22
N HIS A 428 19.95 19.30 -8.96
CA HIS A 428 19.05 18.53 -9.81
C HIS A 428 17.89 19.38 -10.34
N THR A 429 17.27 18.94 -11.44
CA THR A 429 16.15 19.65 -12.06
C THR A 429 14.89 18.79 -12.18
N HIS A 430 13.77 19.47 -12.42
CA HIS A 430 12.48 18.84 -12.73
C HIS A 430 12.34 18.40 -14.20
N SER A 431 13.40 18.53 -15.00
CA SER A 431 13.41 18.23 -16.44
C SER A 431 14.33 17.05 -16.77
N PHE A 432 14.36 16.59 -18.02
CA PHE A 432 15.33 15.59 -18.49
C PHE A 432 16.80 16.00 -18.24
N PHE A 433 17.10 17.29 -18.15
CA PHE A 433 18.45 17.78 -17.92
C PHE A 433 18.87 17.58 -16.46
N ASN A 434 19.97 16.86 -16.25
CA ASN A 434 20.45 16.55 -14.91
C ASN A 434 21.07 17.76 -14.20
N THR A 435 21.55 18.76 -14.94
CA THR A 435 22.21 19.95 -14.40
C THR A 435 21.31 21.18 -14.56
N PRO A 436 21.15 22.01 -13.50
CA PRO A 436 20.43 23.26 -13.59
C PRO A 436 21.08 24.21 -14.59
N THR A 437 20.24 24.83 -15.41
CA THR A 437 20.64 25.92 -16.31
C THR A 437 19.71 27.10 -16.14
N LYS A 438 19.96 28.19 -16.86
CA LYS A 438 19.04 29.34 -16.91
C LYS A 438 17.65 28.96 -17.44
N LEU A 439 17.55 27.91 -18.28
CA LEU A 439 16.30 27.43 -18.87
C LEU A 439 15.67 26.29 -18.05
N THR A 440 16.45 25.63 -17.20
CA THR A 440 16.04 24.49 -16.37
C THR A 440 16.40 24.76 -14.91
N PRO A 441 15.51 25.42 -14.14
CA PRO A 441 15.81 25.80 -12.77
C PRO A 441 16.04 24.57 -11.88
N SER A 442 16.83 24.77 -10.81
CA SER A 442 17.03 23.73 -9.80
C SER A 442 15.72 23.42 -9.07
N LEU A 443 15.63 22.21 -8.50
CA LEU A 443 14.48 21.82 -7.69
C LEU A 443 14.26 22.75 -6.48
N SER A 444 15.34 23.22 -5.84
CA SER A 444 15.29 24.22 -4.77
C SER A 444 14.58 25.53 -5.21
N THR A 445 14.73 25.93 -6.48
CA THR A 445 14.06 27.13 -7.01
C THR A 445 12.53 27.00 -7.09
N TYR A 446 12.02 25.77 -7.22
CA TYR A 446 10.57 25.52 -7.14
C TYR A 446 10.06 25.68 -5.70
N ILE A 447 10.83 25.24 -4.71
CA ILE A 447 10.52 25.45 -3.29
C ILE A 447 10.50 26.94 -2.96
N ASP A 448 11.52 27.69 -3.41
CA ASP A 448 11.53 29.15 -3.27
C ASP A 448 10.30 29.79 -3.92
N LYS A 449 9.77 29.21 -5.02
CA LYS A 449 8.57 29.73 -5.68
C LYS A 449 7.36 29.51 -4.78
N ALA A 450 7.21 28.29 -4.28
CA ALA A 450 6.11 27.90 -3.42
C ALA A 450 6.07 28.78 -2.15
N VAL A 451 7.21 28.99 -1.48
CA VAL A 451 7.29 29.81 -0.26
C VAL A 451 6.91 31.25 -0.55
N LYS A 452 7.43 31.85 -1.62
CA LYS A 452 7.06 33.23 -2.00
C LYS A 452 5.57 33.37 -2.31
N VAL A 453 5.02 32.43 -3.08
CA VAL A 453 3.58 32.45 -3.42
C VAL A 453 2.73 32.32 -2.16
N GLN A 454 3.06 31.39 -1.26
CA GLN A 454 2.29 31.19 -0.03
C GLN A 454 2.39 32.38 0.93
N LEU A 455 3.58 32.97 1.12
CA LEU A 455 3.73 34.19 1.94
C LEU A 455 2.83 35.33 1.42
N LEU A 456 2.73 35.50 0.10
CA LEU A 456 1.86 36.52 -0.50
C LEU A 456 0.38 36.19 -0.35
N LEU A 457 -0.01 34.91 -0.47
CA LEU A 457 -1.39 34.46 -0.22
C LEU A 457 -1.80 34.68 1.25
N ASN A 458 -0.91 34.37 2.20
CA ASN A 458 -1.16 34.59 3.62
C ASN A 458 -1.31 36.10 3.92
N ALA A 459 -0.45 36.95 3.35
CA ALA A 459 -0.56 38.40 3.49
C ALA A 459 -1.88 38.99 2.92
N LEU A 460 -2.39 38.44 1.81
CA LEU A 460 -3.72 38.78 1.29
C LEU A 460 -4.84 38.37 2.24
N LYS A 461 -4.75 37.16 2.81
CA LYS A 461 -5.72 36.64 3.78
C LYS A 461 -5.78 37.51 5.04
N GLU A 462 -4.63 37.98 5.53
CA GLU A 462 -4.52 38.90 6.66
C GLU A 462 -5.21 40.24 6.37
N LEU A 463 -4.94 40.86 5.22
CA LEU A 463 -5.62 42.11 4.83
C LEU A 463 -7.15 41.96 4.86
N ARG A 464 -7.67 40.84 4.38
CA ARG A 464 -9.12 40.54 4.40
C ARG A 464 -9.67 40.25 5.80
N GLN A 465 -8.82 39.83 6.74
CA GLN A 465 -9.19 39.62 8.14
C GLN A 465 -9.21 40.94 8.94
N GLY A 466 -8.95 42.08 8.29
CA GLY A 466 -9.05 43.41 8.91
C GLY A 466 -7.75 43.90 9.53
N TYR A 467 -6.61 43.29 9.19
CA TYR A 467 -5.30 43.81 9.60
C TYR A 467 -4.95 45.06 8.77
N ASP A 468 -4.37 46.06 9.44
CA ASP A 468 -4.07 47.39 8.84
C ASP A 468 -2.98 47.35 7.75
N SER A 469 -2.21 46.26 7.67
CA SER A 469 -1.10 46.14 6.74
C SER A 469 -0.79 44.68 6.40
N PRO A 470 -0.46 44.36 5.13
CA PRO A 470 0.02 43.03 4.75
C PRO A 470 1.41 42.71 5.34
N LEU A 471 2.08 43.70 5.94
CA LEU A 471 3.40 43.55 6.55
C LEU A 471 3.33 43.10 8.01
N THR A 472 2.14 43.07 8.63
CA THR A 472 1.97 42.79 10.06
C THR A 472 2.64 41.49 10.49
N HIS A 473 2.57 40.45 9.65
CA HIS A 473 3.21 39.15 9.90
C HIS A 473 4.24 38.76 8.82
N LEU A 474 4.78 39.75 8.09
CA LEU A 474 5.93 39.55 7.19
C LEU A 474 7.18 40.19 7.81
N THR A 475 8.01 39.36 8.44
CA THR A 475 9.30 39.81 8.99
C THR A 475 10.21 40.41 7.90
N ASP A 476 11.18 41.25 8.31
CA ASP A 476 12.15 41.86 7.40
C ASP A 476 12.90 40.83 6.54
N GLU A 477 13.19 39.65 7.11
CA GLU A 477 13.85 38.56 6.39
C GLU A 477 12.95 37.98 5.30
N MET A 478 11.67 37.75 5.60
CA MET A 478 10.69 37.27 4.62
C MET A 478 10.52 38.29 3.48
N GLN A 479 10.46 39.57 3.80
CA GLN A 479 10.37 40.63 2.78
C GLN A 479 11.61 40.68 1.88
N LYS A 480 12.82 40.60 2.47
CA LYS A 480 14.08 40.50 1.71
C LYS A 480 14.09 39.25 0.83
N PHE A 481 13.58 38.14 1.33
CA PHE A 481 13.48 36.89 0.58
C PHE A 481 12.52 37.00 -0.61
N ILE A 482 11.34 37.58 -0.44
CA ILE A 482 10.38 37.83 -1.52
C ILE A 482 11.04 38.65 -2.64
N LYS A 483 11.77 39.71 -2.27
CA LYS A 483 12.49 40.62 -3.19
C LYS A 483 13.71 39.98 -3.86
N LYS A 484 14.26 38.89 -3.31
CA LYS A 484 15.46 38.23 -3.85
C LYS A 484 15.28 37.79 -5.31
N SER A 485 16.13 38.31 -6.19
CA SER A 485 16.24 37.91 -7.59
C SER A 485 16.70 36.46 -7.75
N ARG A 486 16.15 35.77 -8.76
CA ARG A 486 16.53 34.38 -9.08
C ARG A 486 17.80 34.29 -9.91
N THR A 487 18.10 35.28 -10.75
CA THR A 487 19.18 35.13 -11.76
C THR A 487 19.63 36.41 -12.47
N PHE A 488 19.04 37.59 -12.21
CA PHE A 488 19.36 38.83 -12.95
C PHE A 488 19.11 40.11 -12.14
N ASP A 489 19.87 41.18 -12.46
CA ASP A 489 19.55 42.57 -12.11
C ASP A 489 18.33 43.05 -12.91
N VAL A 490 17.14 42.69 -12.45
CA VAL A 490 15.88 43.26 -12.92
C VAL A 490 15.42 44.28 -11.88
N LYS A 491 14.96 45.47 -12.30
CA LYS A 491 14.53 46.55 -11.37
C LYS A 491 13.50 46.11 -10.31
N ALA A 492 12.69 45.06 -10.60
CA ALA A 492 11.85 44.37 -9.61
C ALA A 492 11.46 42.95 -10.08
N THR A 493 11.48 41.97 -9.17
CA THR A 493 11.03 40.58 -9.44
C THR A 493 9.50 40.47 -9.54
N LYS A 494 8.93 39.43 -10.17
CA LYS A 494 7.47 39.22 -10.22
C LYS A 494 6.85 39.24 -8.80
N SER A 495 7.45 38.49 -7.87
CA SER A 495 6.99 38.43 -6.47
C SER A 495 7.08 39.78 -5.74
N GLU A 496 8.11 40.58 -6.05
CA GLU A 496 8.22 41.95 -5.52
C GLU A 496 7.16 42.88 -6.10
N ARG A 497 6.85 42.79 -7.40
CA ARG A 497 5.77 43.57 -8.01
C ARG A 497 4.42 43.23 -7.38
N LEU A 498 4.14 41.94 -7.18
CA LEU A 498 2.92 41.47 -6.52
C LEU A 498 2.86 41.99 -5.07
N LEU A 499 3.96 41.92 -4.30
CA LEU A 499 4.00 42.49 -2.95
C LEU A 499 3.70 44.00 -2.95
N GLN A 500 4.28 44.76 -3.87
CA GLN A 500 4.01 46.20 -3.99
C GLN A 500 2.55 46.49 -4.37
N GLN A 501 1.96 45.69 -5.27
CA GLN A 501 0.54 45.81 -5.61
C GLN A 501 -0.36 45.51 -4.41
N ILE A 502 -0.03 44.50 -3.59
CA ILE A 502 -0.76 44.19 -2.36
C ILE A 502 -0.68 45.38 -1.37
N ILE A 503 0.51 45.95 -1.18
CA ILE A 503 0.71 47.11 -0.29
C ILE A 503 -0.08 48.33 -0.80
N LEU A 504 -0.07 48.58 -2.11
CA LEU A 504 -0.74 49.74 -2.72
C LEU A 504 -2.27 49.59 -2.79
N ALA A 505 -2.78 48.36 -2.82
CA ALA A 505 -4.22 48.12 -2.93
C ALA A 505 -5.00 48.64 -1.70
N ALA A 506 -4.38 48.74 -0.52
CA ALA A 506 -4.93 49.40 0.67
C ALA A 506 -6.44 49.12 0.93
N SER A 507 -6.85 47.85 0.76
CA SER A 507 -8.23 47.33 0.87
C SER A 507 -9.14 47.40 -0.36
N GLU A 508 -8.61 47.68 -1.56
CA GLU A 508 -9.35 47.58 -2.83
C GLU A 508 -9.59 46.10 -3.21
N GLU A 509 -10.75 45.57 -2.83
CA GLU A 509 -11.09 44.15 -2.96
C GLU A 509 -10.99 43.61 -4.40
N SER A 510 -11.32 44.44 -5.40
CA SER A 510 -11.23 44.03 -6.81
C SER A 510 -9.79 43.76 -7.25
N THR A 511 -8.85 44.60 -6.81
CA THR A 511 -7.41 44.44 -7.06
C THR A 511 -6.85 43.26 -6.28
N LEU A 512 -7.21 43.12 -5.00
CA LEU A 512 -6.78 42.00 -4.16
C LEU A 512 -7.25 40.65 -4.73
N TYR A 513 -8.48 40.58 -5.24
CA TYR A 513 -9.03 39.39 -5.88
C TYR A 513 -8.25 38.98 -7.15
N VAL A 514 -7.88 39.94 -8.01
CA VAL A 514 -7.09 39.65 -9.21
C VAL A 514 -5.71 39.09 -8.84
N ILE A 515 -5.06 39.65 -7.82
CA ILE A 515 -3.75 39.19 -7.33
C ILE A 515 -3.88 37.77 -6.76
N GLU A 516 -4.92 37.50 -5.97
CA GLU A 516 -5.18 36.17 -5.41
C GLU A 516 -5.36 35.12 -6.51
N GLN A 517 -6.17 35.41 -7.54
CA GLN A 517 -6.37 34.50 -8.68
C GLN A 517 -5.05 34.20 -9.40
N GLU A 518 -4.18 35.21 -9.56
CA GLU A 518 -2.86 35.00 -10.16
C GLU A 518 -1.97 34.09 -9.29
N LEU A 519 -1.98 34.28 -7.97
CA LEU A 519 -1.20 33.47 -7.02
C LEU A 519 -1.73 32.03 -6.93
N GLU A 520 -3.04 31.85 -6.91
CA GLU A 520 -3.68 30.52 -6.94
C GLU A 520 -3.42 29.79 -8.27
N ALA A 521 -3.41 30.51 -9.40
CA ALA A 521 -2.99 29.95 -10.68
C ALA A 521 -1.50 29.54 -10.67
N ASP A 522 -0.63 30.32 -10.04
CA ASP A 522 0.79 30.00 -9.87
C ASP A 522 1.00 28.76 -8.97
N LYS A 523 0.23 28.63 -7.89
CA LYS A 523 0.16 27.45 -7.01
C LYS A 523 -0.31 26.20 -7.77
N ALA A 524 -1.44 26.29 -8.47
CA ALA A 524 -1.97 25.19 -9.26
C ALA A 524 -1.01 24.74 -10.35
N THR A 525 -0.35 25.68 -11.04
CA THR A 525 0.67 25.39 -12.06
C THR A 525 1.87 24.63 -11.48
N LEU A 526 2.35 25.05 -10.31
CA LEU A 526 3.47 24.38 -9.63
C LEU A 526 3.08 22.95 -9.24
N LEU A 527 1.94 22.79 -8.57
CA LEU A 527 1.44 21.48 -8.13
C LEU A 527 1.21 20.53 -9.32
N LYS A 528 0.58 21.02 -10.40
CA LYS A 528 0.40 20.25 -11.64
C LYS A 528 1.73 19.82 -12.25
N GLY A 529 2.75 20.67 -12.20
CA GLY A 529 4.09 20.35 -12.65
C GLY A 529 4.67 19.12 -11.96
N PHE A 530 4.38 18.91 -10.68
CA PHE A 530 4.84 17.76 -9.90
C PHE A 530 3.88 16.56 -9.93
N GLY A 531 2.80 16.62 -10.71
CA GLY A 531 1.87 15.51 -10.89
C GLY A 531 0.72 15.46 -9.88
N PHE A 532 0.39 16.57 -9.22
CA PHE A 532 -0.89 16.71 -8.55
C PHE A 532 -1.97 16.99 -9.62
N GLU A 533 -2.91 16.08 -9.78
CA GLU A 533 -4.05 16.25 -10.70
C GLU A 533 -5.12 17.16 -10.07
N SER A 534 -5.81 17.93 -10.92
CA SER A 534 -6.90 18.83 -10.54
C SER A 534 -8.24 18.10 -10.68
N GLY A 535 -8.90 17.74 -9.58
CA GLY A 535 -10.30 17.24 -9.56
C GLY A 535 -10.50 15.75 -9.89
N PRO A 536 -11.69 15.19 -9.58
CA PRO A 536 -11.93 13.75 -9.59
C PRO A 536 -12.04 13.19 -11.03
N LEU A 537 -11.25 12.17 -11.34
CA LEU A 537 -11.38 11.36 -12.55
C LEU A 537 -12.56 10.39 -12.38
N ALA A 538 -13.67 10.68 -13.06
CA ALA A 538 -14.80 9.76 -13.20
C ALA A 538 -14.35 8.49 -13.95
N SER A 539 -14.54 7.32 -13.35
CA SER A 539 -14.30 6.02 -13.96
C SER A 539 -15.55 5.50 -14.67
N GLU A 540 -15.64 5.70 -15.98
CA GLU A 540 -16.58 4.96 -16.83
C GLU A 540 -15.91 3.67 -17.34
N HIS A 541 -16.01 2.59 -16.58
CA HIS A 541 -15.88 1.23 -17.13
C HIS A 541 -16.82 0.29 -16.38
N SER A 542 -18.00 0.03 -16.97
CA SER A 542 -18.88 -1.05 -16.50
C SER A 542 -18.49 -2.38 -17.14
N LEU A 543 -18.51 -3.45 -16.34
CA LEU A 543 -18.22 -4.82 -16.81
C LEU A 543 -19.29 -5.33 -17.79
N LYS A 544 -18.84 -5.85 -18.94
CA LYS A 544 -19.50 -6.98 -19.62
C LYS A 544 -18.62 -8.21 -19.37
N LEU A 545 -19.03 -9.07 -18.46
CA LEU A 545 -18.36 -10.33 -18.10
C LEU A 545 -18.70 -11.47 -19.07
#